data_AF-A0A5C8STR7-F1
#
_entry.id   AF-A0A5C8STR7-F1
#
_cell.length_a   1.000
_cell.length_b   1.000
_cell.length_c   1.000
_cell.angle_alpha   90.00
_cell.angle_beta   90.00
_cell.angle_gamma   90.00
#
_symmetry.space_group_name_H-M   'P 1'
#
loop_
_entity.id
_entity.type
_entity.pdbx_description
1 polymer ?
#
loop_
_entity_poly.entity_id
_entity_poly.type
_entity_poly.pdbx_seq_one_letter_code
_entity_poly.pdbx_strand_id
1 'polypeptide(L)' 'MEPHRIERDGTQYEVAFERAPEGWVARIRRLDDGAVHVVAFADGAGYDSDDPRGSLIAGCEAAIERLPWAAPTRH' A
#
# COMPACT_ATOMS: atom_id res chain seq x y z
N MET A 1 -8.05 9.16 4.67
CA MET A 1 -8.53 8.89 3.29
C MET A 1 -9.27 7.56 3.31
N GLU A 2 -10.25 7.34 2.44
CA GLU A 2 -10.91 6.02 2.37
C GLU A 2 -9.93 4.94 1.94
N PRO A 3 -10.01 3.73 2.53
CA PRO A 3 -9.16 2.63 2.14
C PRO A 3 -9.41 2.26 0.67
N HIS A 4 -8.34 1.95 -0.04
CA HIS A 4 -8.37 1.54 -1.43
C HIS A 4 -8.09 0.04 -1.55
N ARG A 5 -8.76 -0.64 -2.47
CA ARG A 5 -8.51 -2.06 -2.75
C ARG A 5 -7.72 -2.20 -4.03
N ILE A 6 -6.64 -2.96 -3.94
CA ILE A 6 -5.75 -3.29 -5.05
C ILE A 6 -5.82 -4.80 -5.27
N GLU A 7 -5.94 -5.23 -6.52
CA GLU A 7 -5.85 -6.64 -6.90
C GLU A 7 -4.59 -6.86 -7.73
N ARG A 8 -3.75 -7.81 -7.29
CA ARG A 8 -2.51 -8.20 -7.99
C ARG A 8 -2.33 -9.70 -7.93
N ASP A 9 -2.09 -10.31 -9.09
CA ASP A 9 -1.91 -11.76 -9.26
C ASP A 9 -3.02 -12.59 -8.57
N GLY A 10 -4.27 -12.12 -8.67
CA GLY A 10 -5.43 -12.77 -8.03
C GLY A 10 -5.49 -12.61 -6.51
N THR A 11 -4.56 -11.88 -5.90
CA THR A 11 -4.56 -11.56 -4.47
C THR A 11 -5.10 -10.16 -4.24
N GLN A 12 -6.01 -10.02 -3.28
CA GLN A 12 -6.60 -8.74 -2.91
C GLN A 12 -5.88 -8.13 -1.72
N TYR A 13 -5.63 -6.83 -1.82
CA TYR A 13 -4.98 -6.01 -0.81
C TYR A 13 -5.88 -4.82 -0.49
N GLU A 14 -6.03 -4.52 0.79
CA GLU A 14 -6.64 -3.30 1.27
C GLU A 14 -5.55 -2.34 1.75
N VAL A 15 -5.59 -1.10 1.27
CA VAL A 15 -4.61 -0.07 1.56
C VAL A 15 -5.30 1.09 2.26
N ALA A 16 -4.95 1.34 3.51
CA ALA A 16 -5.40 2.52 4.23
C ALA A 16 -4.29 3.58 4.23
N PHE A 17 -4.63 4.80 3.82
CA PHE A 17 -3.69 5.93 3.82
C PHE A 17 -3.94 6.85 5.00
N GLU A 18 -2.88 7.06 5.78
CA GLU A 18 -2.83 7.97 6.92
C GLU A 18 -1.85 9.09 6.65
N ARG A 19 -2.25 10.32 6.98
CA ARG A 19 -1.37 11.50 6.86
C ARG A 19 -0.47 11.55 8.09
N ALA A 20 0.84 11.58 7.87
CA ALA A 20 1.86 11.77 8.90
C ALA A 20 2.54 13.15 8.73
N PRO A 21 3.25 13.66 9.76
CA PRO A 21 3.95 14.95 9.67
C PRO A 21 5.00 15.03 8.55
N GLU A 22 5.64 13.90 8.23
CA GLU A 22 6.74 13.81 7.25
C GLU A 22 6.29 13.34 5.86
N GLY A 23 5.00 13.03 5.69
CA GLY A 23 4.51 12.36 4.48
C GLY A 23 3.21 11.60 4.66
N TRP A 24 3.03 10.56 3.87
CA TRP A 24 1.92 9.64 3.96
C TRP A 24 2.39 8.27 4.40
N VAL A 25 1.57 7.59 5.17
CA VAL A 25 1.79 6.20 5.56
C VAL A 25 0.68 5.37 4.96
N ALA A 26 1.05 4.38 4.15
CA ALA A 26 0.11 3.39 3.64
C ALA A 26 0.24 2.10 4.44
N ARG A 27 -0.89 1.66 4.99
CA ARG A 27 -1.01 0.36 5.62
C ARG A 27 -1.65 -0.59 4.61
N ILE A 28 -0.84 -1.50 4.08
CA ILE A 28 -1.24 -2.50 3.09
C ILE A 28 -1.54 -3.80 3.83
N ARG A 29 -2.78 -4.25 3.76
CA ARG A 29 -3.26 -5.51 4.32
C ARG A 29 -3.60 -6.46 3.18
N ARG A 30 -2.93 -7.61 3.11
CA ARG A 30 -3.35 -8.71 2.25
C ARG A 30 -4.61 -9.35 2.84
N LEU A 31 -5.66 -9.46 2.04
CA LEU A 31 -6.96 -9.95 2.51
C LEU A 31 -7.02 -11.48 2.60
N ASP A 32 -6.14 -12.17 1.88
CA ASP A 32 -6.09 -13.64 1.85
C ASP A 32 -5.72 -14.24 3.21
N ASP A 33 -4.64 -13.76 3.82
CA ASP A 33 -4.08 -14.25 5.08
C ASP A 33 -4.08 -13.21 6.22
N GLY A 34 -4.46 -11.97 5.91
CA GLY A 34 -4.44 -10.87 6.86
C GLY A 34 -3.07 -10.25 7.11
N ALA A 35 -2.02 -10.61 6.35
CA ALA A 35 -0.69 -10.03 6.51
C ALA A 35 -0.72 -8.51 6.30
N VAL A 36 -0.04 -7.76 7.16
CA VAL A 36 0.00 -6.30 7.11
C VAL A 36 1.44 -5.82 6.94
N HIS A 37 1.65 -4.95 5.96
CA HIS A 37 2.86 -4.18 5.77
C HIS A 37 2.57 -2.69 5.79
N VAL A 38 3.52 -1.91 6.27
CA VAL A 38 3.41 -0.45 6.35
C VAL A 38 4.51 0.14 5.49
N VAL A 39 4.13 1.08 4.62
CA VAL A 39 5.03 1.79 3.70
C VAL A 39 4.89 3.28 3.95
N ALA A 40 6.02 3.95 4.17
CA ALA A 40 6.06 5.40 4.29
C ALA A 40 6.42 6.02 2.93
N PHE A 41 5.64 7.01 2.52
CA PHE A 41 5.85 7.84 1.35
C PHE A 41 6.20 9.25 1.82
N ALA A 42 7.44 9.69 1.59
CA ALA A 42 7.82 11.06 1.85
C ALA A 42 7.13 11.99 0.83
N ASP A 43 6.75 13.20 1.26
CA ASP A 43 6.29 14.26 0.35
C ASP A 43 7.48 14.70 -0.53
N GLY A 44 7.66 14.06 -1.68
CA GLY A 44 8.87 14.17 -2.51
C GLY A 44 8.68 13.73 -3.95
N ALA A 45 9.77 13.43 -4.66
CA ALA A 45 9.71 13.08 -6.08
C ALA A 45 8.79 11.88 -6.37
N GLY A 46 7.80 12.08 -7.27
CA GLY A 46 6.78 11.07 -7.61
C GLY A 46 5.46 11.23 -6.83
N TYR A 47 5.40 12.12 -5.84
CA TYR A 47 4.17 12.55 -5.19
C TYR A 47 3.59 13.76 -5.94
N ASP A 48 2.39 13.60 -6.47
CA ASP A 48 1.62 14.68 -7.06
C ASP A 48 0.70 15.27 -5.98
N SER A 49 0.87 16.56 -5.68
CA SER A 49 0.05 17.22 -4.66
C SER A 49 -1.38 17.51 -5.13
N ASP A 50 -1.62 17.50 -6.44
CA ASP A 50 -2.95 17.70 -7.03
C ASP A 50 -3.73 16.38 -7.05
N ASP A 51 -3.05 15.25 -7.25
CA ASP A 51 -3.60 13.89 -7.10
C ASP A 51 -2.77 13.02 -6.13
N PRO A 52 -2.82 13.32 -4.81
CA PRO A 52 -2.06 12.56 -3.82
C PRO A 52 -2.55 11.11 -3.76
N ARG A 53 -3.83 10.87 -4.05
CA ARG A 53 -4.40 9.53 -4.04
C ARG A 53 -3.82 8.67 -5.15
N GLY A 54 -3.77 9.17 -6.39
CA GLY A 54 -3.19 8.46 -7.53
C GLY A 54 -1.72 8.11 -7.31
N SER A 55 -0.92 9.06 -6.82
CA SER A 55 0.50 8.82 -6.51
C SER A 55 0.70 7.74 -5.44
N LEU A 56 -0.09 7.78 -4.36
CA LEU A 56 0.02 6.81 -3.28
C LEU A 56 -0.42 5.41 -3.71
N ILE A 57 -1.46 5.30 -4.55
CA ILE A 57 -1.92 4.02 -5.10
C ILE A 57 -0.82 3.43 -5.98
N ALA A 58 -0.27 4.19 -6.94
CA ALA A 58 0.80 3.72 -7.82
C ALA A 58 2.04 3.27 -7.02
N GLY A 59 2.39 4.03 -5.97
CA GLY A 59 3.47 3.66 -5.05
C GLY A 59 3.18 2.36 -4.28
N CYS A 60 1.94 2.12 -3.85
CA CYS A 60 1.55 0.88 -3.19
C CYS A 60 1.58 -0.32 -4.15
N GLU A 61 1.15 -0.15 -5.39
CA GLU A 61 1.23 -1.21 -6.41
C GLU A 61 2.68 -1.65 -6.61
N ALA A 62 3.60 -0.70 -6.80
CA ALA A 62 5.03 -0.99 -6.92
C ALA A 62 5.63 -1.58 -5.63
N ALA A 63 5.13 -1.19 -4.46
CA ALA A 63 5.59 -1.74 -3.18
C ALA A 63 5.12 -3.20 -3.00
N ILE A 64 3.88 -3.52 -3.35
CA ILE A 64 3.31 -4.87 -3.26
C ILE A 64 4.17 -5.87 -4.04
N GLU A 65 4.67 -5.52 -5.23
CA GLU A 65 5.56 -6.38 -6.03
C GLU A 65 6.92 -6.64 -5.37
N ARG A 66 7.36 -5.77 -4.45
CA ARG A 66 8.68 -5.83 -3.81
C ARG A 66 8.62 -6.32 -2.36
N LEU A 67 7.43 -6.36 -1.77
CA LEU A 67 7.24 -6.80 -0.39
C LEU A 67 7.52 -8.31 -0.28
N PRO A 68 8.28 -8.75 0.73
CA PRO A 68 8.54 -10.15 0.97
C PRO A 68 7.31 -10.78 1.64
N TRP A 69 6.22 -10.91 0.91
CA TRP A 69 5.02 -11.56 1.38
C TRP A 69 5.38 -12.98 1.80
N ALA A 70 5.25 -13.30 3.09
CA ALA A 70 5.44 -14.66 3.55
C ALA A 70 4.52 -15.57 2.71
N ALA A 71 5.07 -16.67 2.19
CA ALA A 71 4.23 -17.67 1.54
C ALA A 71 3.15 -18.09 2.56
N PRO A 72 1.88 -18.20 2.15
CA PRO A 72 0.83 -18.61 3.07
C PRO A 72 1.27 -19.94 3.69
N THR A 73 1.48 -19.95 5.00
CA THR A 73 1.77 -21.19 5.74
C THR A 73 0.52 -22.05 5.67
N ARG A 74 0.45 -22.90 4.65
CA ARG A 74 -0.55 -23.97 4.54
C ARG A 74 -0.13 -25.05 5.56
N HIS A 75 -0.84 -25.11 6.68
CA HIS A 75 -0.79 -26.24 7.62
C HIS A 75 -1.96 -27.19 7.33
#